data_AF-A0A538P6R2-F1
#
_entry.id   AF-A0A538P6R2-F1
#
_cell.length_a   1.000
_cell.length_b   1.000
_cell.length_c   1.000
_cell.angle_alpha   90.00
_cell.angle_beta   90.00
_cell.angle_gamma   90.00
#
_symmetry.space_group_name_H-M   'P 1'
#
loop_
_entity.id
_entity.type
_entity.pdbx_description
1 polymer ?
#
loop_
_entity_poly.entity_id
_entity_poly.type
_entity_poly.pdbx_seq_one_letter_code
_entity_poly.pdbx_strand_id
1 'polypeptide(L)'
;MKKVIPLVIIALIIIPAYVVAAKSASGSIAKPSIVLVHGAWADGSSWSRVVHRLQDQGFTVYAPPNPLRGLASDSAYLASFLQSITGPIILVGHSYGGAV
;
A
#
# COMPACT_ATOMS: atom_id res chain seq x y z
N MET A 1 71.19 5.83 -6.03
CA MET A 1 70.48 4.91 -5.11
C MET A 1 69.00 4.96 -5.44
N LYS A 2 68.37 3.78 -5.55
CA LYS A 2 67.02 3.50 -6.06
C LYS A 2 65.92 4.15 -5.20
N LYS A 3 64.77 4.52 -5.80
CA LYS A 3 63.38 4.27 -5.33
C LYS A 3 62.37 5.01 -6.23
N VAL A 4 61.86 4.35 -7.27
CA VAL A 4 60.51 3.74 -7.43
C VAL A 4 59.34 4.74 -7.50
N ILE A 5 58.74 4.85 -8.69
CA ILE A 5 57.44 5.49 -8.95
C ILE A 5 56.36 4.43 -8.65
N PRO A 6 55.35 4.69 -7.81
CA PRO A 6 54.29 3.71 -7.62
C PRO A 6 53.30 3.79 -8.79
N LEU A 7 53.23 2.70 -9.55
CA LEU A 7 52.20 2.46 -10.55
C LEU A 7 50.86 2.25 -9.82
N VAL A 8 49.98 3.25 -9.85
CA VAL A 8 48.61 3.12 -9.35
C VAL A 8 47.81 2.33 -10.38
N ILE A 9 47.56 1.05 -10.08
CA ILE A 9 46.66 0.20 -10.85
C ILE A 9 45.23 0.58 -10.47
N ILE A 10 44.55 1.37 -11.32
CA ILE A 10 43.11 1.60 -11.22
C ILE A 10 42.42 0.34 -11.74
N ALA A 11 41.94 -0.50 -10.82
CA ALA A 11 41.07 -1.61 -11.14
C ALA A 11 39.68 -1.06 -11.53
N LEU A 12 39.31 -1.22 -12.81
CA LEU A 12 37.96 -0.91 -13.30
C LEU A 12 36.98 -1.93 -12.69
N ILE A 13 36.16 -1.49 -11.74
CA ILE A 13 35.01 -2.26 -11.24
C ILE A 13 33.90 -2.14 -12.30
N ILE A 14 33.75 -3.17 -13.12
CA ILE A 14 32.59 -3.30 -14.01
C ILE A 14 31.41 -3.75 -13.14
N ILE A 15 30.51 -2.84 -12.82
CA ILE A 15 29.21 -3.17 -12.22
C ILE A 15 28.31 -3.68 -13.36
N PRO A 16 27.89 -4.96 -13.39
CA PRO A 16 26.89 -5.36 -14.37
C PRO A 16 25.56 -4.69 -13.99
N ALA A 17 25.07 -3.83 -14.88
CA ALA A 17 23.71 -3.32 -14.80
C ALA A 17 22.75 -4.50 -14.95
N TYR A 18 22.15 -4.94 -13.85
CA TYR A 18 21.02 -5.85 -13.89
C TYR A 18 19.82 -5.10 -14.46
N VAL A 19 19.63 -5.19 -15.78
CA VAL A 19 18.36 -4.80 -16.38
C VAL A 19 17.35 -5.89 -16.05
N VAL A 20 16.61 -5.69 -14.96
CA VAL A 20 15.39 -6.46 -14.70
C VAL A 20 14.36 -5.98 -15.72
N ALA A 21 14.17 -6.75 -16.78
CA ALA A 21 13.07 -6.53 -17.70
C ALA A 21 11.76 -6.77 -16.94
N ALA A 22 11.06 -5.69 -16.59
CA ALA A 22 9.72 -5.78 -16.03
C ALA A 22 8.80 -6.39 -17.09
N LYS A 23 8.21 -7.54 -16.75
CA LYS A 23 7.22 -8.20 -17.61
C LYS A 23 5.94 -7.36 -17.58
N SER A 24 5.65 -6.66 -18.67
CA SER A 24 4.37 -5.97 -18.84
C SER A 24 3.25 -7.01 -18.85
N ALA A 25 2.56 -7.15 -17.72
CA ALA A 25 1.35 -7.95 -17.63
C ALA A 25 0.21 -7.15 -18.26
N SER A 26 -0.10 -7.41 -19.53
CA SER A 26 -1.42 -7.11 -20.09
C SER A 26 -2.43 -8.11 -19.53
N GLY A 27 -2.75 -8.00 -18.25
CA GLY A 27 -3.91 -8.60 -17.63
C GLY A 27 -5.00 -7.55 -17.51
N SER A 28 -6.27 -7.94 -17.63
CA SER A 28 -7.39 -7.08 -17.20
C SER A 28 -7.03 -6.48 -15.85
N ILE A 29 -6.97 -5.14 -15.74
CA ILE A 29 -6.67 -4.50 -14.46
C ILE A 29 -7.73 -4.98 -13.47
N ALA A 30 -7.32 -5.82 -12.51
CA ALA A 30 -8.21 -6.32 -11.49
C ALA A 30 -8.85 -5.12 -10.79
N LYS A 31 -10.17 -5.18 -10.56
CA LYS A 31 -10.88 -4.09 -9.87
C LYS A 31 -10.20 -3.83 -8.53
N PRO A 32 -10.01 -2.56 -8.15
CA PRO A 32 -9.38 -2.23 -6.88
C PRO A 32 -10.23 -2.73 -5.71
N SER A 33 -9.56 -3.04 -4.60
CA SER A 33 -10.24 -3.26 -3.33
C SER A 33 -10.66 -1.92 -2.74
N ILE A 34 -11.87 -1.83 -2.21
CA ILE A 34 -12.40 -0.63 -1.56
C ILE A 34 -12.34 -0.83 -0.04
N VAL A 35 -11.67 0.06 0.68
CA VAL A 35 -11.58 0.02 2.15
C VAL A 35 -12.33 1.21 2.71
N LEU A 36 -13.36 0.93 3.52
CA LEU A 36 -14.27 1.92 4.08
C LEU A 36 -13.97 2.13 5.57
N VAL A 37 -13.56 3.34 5.94
CA VAL A 37 -13.19 3.72 7.32
C VAL A 37 -14.30 4.59 7.90
N HIS A 38 -14.94 4.10 8.96
CA HIS A 38 -16.02 4.81 9.63
C HIS A 38 -15.51 5.99 10.47
N GLY A 39 -16.42 6.92 10.76
CA GLY A 39 -16.17 8.07 11.63
C GLY A 39 -16.33 7.76 13.12
N ALA A 40 -16.23 8.80 13.94
CA ALA A 40 -16.47 8.69 15.38
C ALA A 40 -17.92 8.26 15.66
N TRP A 41 -18.12 7.54 16.77
CA TRP A 41 -19.42 7.03 17.23
C TRP A 41 -20.13 6.07 16.26
N ALA A 42 -19.38 5.49 15.32
CA ALA A 42 -19.87 4.50 14.36
C ALA A 42 -19.01 3.24 14.40
N ASP A 43 -19.40 2.23 13.62
CA ASP A 43 -18.60 1.05 13.30
C ASP A 43 -18.75 0.68 11.80
N GLY A 44 -18.13 -0.43 11.38
CA GLY A 44 -18.20 -0.91 9.99
C GLY A 44 -19.60 -1.21 9.47
N SER A 45 -20.59 -1.50 10.34
CA SER A 45 -21.96 -1.81 9.93
C SER A 45 -22.70 -0.61 9.32
N SER A 46 -22.24 0.61 9.61
CA SER A 46 -22.73 1.85 9.00
C SER A 46 -22.56 1.86 7.48
N TRP A 47 -21.64 1.04 6.95
CA TRP A 47 -21.40 0.88 5.52
C TRP A 47 -22.17 -0.27 4.87
N SER A 48 -22.96 -1.06 5.60
CA SER A 48 -23.63 -2.28 5.09
C SER A 48 -24.28 -2.11 3.72
N ARG A 49 -25.12 -1.08 3.54
CA ARG A 49 -25.78 -0.80 2.25
C ARG A 49 -24.80 -0.43 1.13
N VAL A 50 -23.71 0.27 1.45
CA VAL A 50 -22.67 0.65 0.49
C VAL A 50 -21.84 -0.57 0.10
N VAL A 51 -21.47 -1.40 1.08
CA VAL A 51 -20.78 -2.68 0.87
C VAL A 51 -21.56 -3.56 -0.11
N HIS A 52 -22.85 -3.78 0.14
CA HIS A 52 -23.68 -4.59 -0.76
C HIS A 52 -23.70 -4.05 -2.19
N ARG A 53 -23.94 -2.75 -2.39
CA ARG A 53 -23.98 -2.14 -3.73
C ARG A 53 -22.65 -2.24 -4.49
N LEU A 54 -21.53 -2.11 -3.80
CA LEU A 54 -20.20 -2.20 -4.41
C LEU A 54 -19.83 -3.66 -4.72
N GLN A 55 -20.22 -4.60 -3.85
CA GLN A 55 -20.07 -6.03 -4.10
C GLN A 55 -20.93 -6.49 -5.29
N ASP A 56 -22.15 -5.99 -5.43
CA ASP A 56 -23.01 -6.25 -6.61
C ASP A 56 -22.38 -5.76 -7.91
N GLN A 57 -21.52 -4.73 -7.84
CA GLN A 57 -20.72 -4.24 -8.97
C GLN A 57 -19.41 -5.01 -9.16
N GLY A 58 -19.12 -6.04 -8.36
CA GLY A 58 -17.93 -6.88 -8.47
C GLY A 58 -16.66 -6.29 -7.85
N PHE A 59 -16.78 -5.32 -6.93
CA PHE A 59 -15.64 -4.87 -6.13
C PHE A 59 -15.45 -5.76 -4.90
N THR A 60 -14.18 -5.99 -4.53
CA THR A 60 -13.84 -6.47 -3.19
C THR A 60 -13.93 -5.29 -2.24
N VAL A 61 -14.66 -5.45 -1.12
CA VAL A 61 -14.90 -4.36 -0.17
C VAL A 61 -14.57 -4.81 1.24
N TYR A 62 -13.85 -3.98 1.97
CA TYR A 62 -13.49 -4.15 3.37
C TYR A 62 -14.01 -2.98 4.19
N ALA A 63 -14.47 -3.26 5.42
CA ALA A 63 -14.78 -2.26 6.43
C ALA A 63 -14.11 -2.67 7.74
N PRO A 64 -12.77 -2.52 7.86
CA PRO A 64 -12.05 -2.95 9.05
C PRO A 64 -12.49 -2.14 10.26
N PRO A 65 -12.35 -2.68 11.49
CA PRO A 65 -12.56 -1.90 12.71
C PRO A 65 -11.70 -0.64 12.71
N ASN A 66 -12.26 0.52 13.05
CA ASN A 66 -11.49 1.71 13.42
C ASN A 66 -11.67 1.90 14.93
N PRO A 67 -10.70 1.48 15.78
CA PRO A 67 -10.91 1.33 17.23
C PRO A 67 -11.24 2.61 18.01
N LEU A 68 -11.08 3.80 17.40
CA LEU A 68 -11.32 5.11 18.02
C LEU A 68 -10.47 5.34 19.29
N ARG A 69 -9.21 4.91 19.27
CA ARG A 69 -8.27 5.02 20.39
C ARG A 69 -7.29 6.18 20.23
N GLY A 70 -7.34 6.87 19.10
CA GLY A 70 -6.50 8.03 18.81
C GLY A 70 -5.86 7.90 17.43
N LEU A 71 -5.66 9.04 16.77
CA LEU A 71 -5.24 9.07 15.36
C LEU A 71 -3.98 8.23 15.10
N ALA A 72 -2.94 8.38 15.93
CA ALA A 72 -1.70 7.64 15.74
C ALA A 72 -1.88 6.12 15.83
N SER A 73 -2.64 5.62 16.82
CA SER A 73 -2.88 4.18 16.99
C SER A 73 -3.82 3.64 15.92
N ASP A 74 -4.86 4.39 15.57
CA ASP A 74 -5.88 3.97 14.62
C ASP A 74 -5.32 3.95 13.19
N SER A 75 -4.51 4.95 12.81
CA SER A 75 -3.79 4.98 11.52
C SER A 75 -2.75 3.86 11.44
N ALA A 76 -2.05 3.55 12.53
CA ALA A 76 -1.10 2.43 12.55
C ALA A 76 -1.80 1.08 12.34
N TYR A 77 -2.95 0.88 13.00
CA TYR A 77 -3.78 -0.30 12.79
C TYR A 77 -4.26 -0.39 11.33
N LEU A 78 -4.86 0.69 10.80
CA LEU A 78 -5.34 0.73 9.42
C LEU A 78 -4.21 0.46 8.43
N ALA A 79 -3.03 1.06 8.63
CA ALA A 79 -1.85 0.81 7.78
C ALA A 79 -1.45 -0.67 7.78
N SER A 80 -1.45 -1.33 8.95
CA SER A 80 -1.16 -2.78 9.03
C SER A 80 -2.19 -3.62 8.29
N PHE A 81 -3.47 -3.26 8.35
CA PHE A 81 -4.53 -3.93 7.60
C PHE A 81 -4.36 -3.74 6.09
N LEU A 82 -4.07 -2.52 5.64
CA LEU A 82 -3.85 -2.20 4.22
C LEU A 82 -2.67 -2.98 3.62
N GLN A 83 -1.60 -3.21 4.39
CA GLN A 83 -0.45 -4.01 3.96
C GLN A 83 -0.79 -5.48 3.68
N SER A 84 -1.90 -5.99 4.25
CA SER A 84 -2.37 -7.36 3.98
C SER A 84 -3.12 -7.49 2.65
N ILE A 85 -3.54 -6.37 2.03
CA ILE A 85 -4.31 -6.37 0.79
C ILE A 85 -3.36 -6.30 -0.40
N THR A 86 -3.50 -7.25 -1.33
CA THR A 86 -2.74 -7.26 -2.58
C THR A 86 -3.49 -6.49 -3.68
N GLY A 87 -2.77 -5.70 -4.45
CA GLY A 87 -3.30 -4.98 -5.61
C GLY A 87 -3.74 -3.55 -5.29
N PRO A 88 -4.40 -2.86 -6.24
CA PRO A 88 -4.78 -1.47 -6.08
C PRO A 88 -5.88 -1.30 -5.01
N ILE A 89 -5.77 -0.25 -4.21
CA ILE A 89 -6.69 0.07 -3.12
C ILE A 89 -7.32 1.44 -3.35
N ILE A 90 -8.63 1.54 -3.14
CA ILE A 90 -9.34 2.80 -2.92
C ILE A 90 -9.66 2.89 -1.42
N LEU A 91 -9.08 3.87 -0.73
CA LEU A 91 -9.34 4.13 0.68
C LEU A 91 -10.37 5.26 0.82
N VAL A 92 -11.45 5.03 1.56
CA VAL A 92 -12.54 5.99 1.77
C VAL A 92 -12.71 6.22 3.27
N GLY A 93 -12.48 7.44 3.72
CA GLY A 93 -12.69 7.85 5.10
C GLY A 93 -13.87 8.79 5.26
N HIS A 94 -14.72 8.56 6.27
CA HIS A 94 -15.79 9.49 6.65
C HIS A 94 -15.50 10.16 8.00
N SER A 95 -15.61 11.49 8.05
CA SER A 95 -15.41 12.27 9.28
C SER A 95 -14.06 11.93 9.95
N TYR A 96 -14.03 11.48 11.22
CA TYR A 96 -12.83 11.00 11.91
C TYR A 96 -12.03 9.98 11.09
N GLY A 97 -12.71 9.06 10.41
CA GLY A 97 -12.07 8.06 9.55
C GLY A 97 -11.38 8.65 8.31
N GLY A 98 -11.63 9.92 7.98
CA GLY A 98 -10.86 10.64 6.97
C GLY A 98 -9.60 11.31 7.52
N ALA A 99 -9.50 11.48 8.84
CA ALA A 99 -8.27 11.93 9.50
C ALA A 99 -7.34 10.77 9.85
N VAL A 100 -7.91 9.57 10.09
CA VAL A 100 -7.18 8.29 10.25
C VAL A 100 -6.54 7.86 8.93
#